data_AF-A0A4U0WXT3-F1
#
_entry.id   AF-A0A4U0WXT3-F1
#
_cell.length_a   1.000
_cell.length_b   1.000
_cell.length_c   1.000
_cell.angle_alpha   90.00
_cell.angle_beta   90.00
_cell.angle_gamma   90.00
#
_symmetry.space_group_name_H-M   'P 1'
#
loop_
_entity.id
_entity.type
_entity.pdbx_description
1 polymer ?
#
loop_
_entity_poly.entity_id
_entity_poly.type
_entity_poly.pdbx_seq_one_letter_code
_entity_poly.pdbx_strand_id
1 'polypeptide(L)'
;RTALENILELERHGRLSRHNHYQDLLNAIAVDIRTKHRRRVDRARELEGVRATLSQLDAKAGWLDQQLKSYNDYIEQAMMTLQNKKGKKRFLMPFTKQYNHEKELQRSGRVPKFGSFKYSARTLAEKGVLVSWAGYTERQWDKINLTVSSDEVGIFHIEGSSGSLMIPGASASVPLDDLLQAQFNNHQFMNLFASGSGGAGEGLRLNVNLFLHLVFKKFYRDE
;
A
#
# COMPACT_ATOMS: atom_id res chain seq x y z
N ARG A 1 64.57 -17.85 1.11
CA ARG A 1 64.52 -17.75 2.58
C ARG A 1 63.09 -17.97 3.07
N THR A 2 62.12 -17.16 2.65
CA THR A 2 60.71 -17.21 3.07
C THR A 2 60.01 -18.57 2.87
N ALA A 3 60.24 -19.27 1.75
CA ALA A 3 59.61 -20.56 1.50
C ALA A 3 60.03 -21.66 2.49
N LEU A 4 61.30 -21.64 2.92
CA LEU A 4 61.86 -22.65 3.81
C LEU A 4 61.40 -22.39 5.25
N GLU A 5 61.31 -21.12 5.65
CA GLU A 5 60.70 -20.68 6.91
C GLU A 5 59.23 -21.12 7.01
N ASN A 6 58.44 -20.94 5.94
CA ASN A 6 57.04 -21.35 5.91
C ASN A 6 56.87 -22.88 5.99
N ILE A 7 57.76 -23.66 5.36
CA ILE A 7 57.72 -25.13 5.44
C ILE A 7 58.01 -25.59 6.88
N LEU A 8 58.99 -24.98 7.56
CA LEU A 8 59.31 -25.27 8.96
C LEU A 8 58.14 -24.92 9.90
N GLU A 9 57.44 -23.83 9.62
CA GLU A 9 56.26 -23.42 10.40
C GLU A 9 55.08 -24.39 10.20
N LEU A 10 54.81 -24.79 8.95
CA LEU A 10 53.78 -25.79 8.63
C LEU A 10 54.10 -27.16 9.25
N GLU A 11 55.37 -27.53 9.33
CA GLU A 11 55.84 -28.71 10.03
C GLU A 11 55.61 -28.61 11.55
N ARG A 12 55.92 -27.46 12.17
CA ARG A 12 55.64 -27.21 13.60
C ARG A 12 54.15 -27.31 13.94
N HIS A 13 53.28 -26.93 13.00
CA HIS A 13 51.82 -27.08 13.13
C HIS A 13 51.30 -28.47 12.75
N GLY A 14 52.17 -29.43 12.42
CA GLY A 14 51.80 -30.80 12.08
C GLY A 14 51.04 -30.95 10.76
N ARG A 15 51.07 -29.92 9.89
CA ARG A 15 50.42 -29.95 8.56
C ARG A 15 51.28 -30.63 7.50
N LEU A 16 52.59 -30.63 7.70
CA LEU A 16 53.58 -31.28 6.85
C LEU A 16 54.45 -32.17 7.71
N SER A 17 55.10 -33.16 7.11
CA SER A 17 56.04 -33.98 7.85
C SER A 17 57.30 -34.34 7.08
N ARG A 18 58.42 -34.41 7.79
CA ARG A 18 59.70 -34.87 7.23
C ARG A 18 59.74 -36.37 6.96
N HIS A 19 58.99 -37.16 7.72
CA HIS A 19 59.04 -38.63 7.62
C HIS A 19 58.53 -39.15 6.26
N ASN A 20 57.63 -38.42 5.60
CA ASN A 20 57.14 -38.74 4.27
C ASN A 20 57.82 -37.90 3.18
N HIS A 21 58.97 -37.31 3.48
CA HIS A 21 59.72 -36.44 2.58
C HIS A 21 58.89 -35.28 2.00
N TYR A 22 57.94 -34.74 2.78
CA TYR A 22 57.02 -33.67 2.36
C TYR A 22 56.10 -34.03 1.18
N GLN A 23 55.76 -35.31 1.00
CA GLN A 23 54.91 -35.77 -0.09
C GLN A 23 53.52 -35.08 -0.09
N ASP A 24 52.98 -34.72 1.07
CA ASP A 24 51.70 -34.00 1.18
C ASP A 24 51.74 -32.61 0.54
N LEU A 25 52.88 -31.92 0.65
CA LEU A 25 53.09 -30.62 0.01
C LEU A 25 53.09 -30.78 -1.51
N LEU A 26 53.79 -31.80 -2.01
CA LEU A 26 53.85 -32.10 -3.44
C LEU A 26 52.48 -32.49 -3.99
N ASN A 27 51.73 -33.31 -3.25
CA ASN A 27 50.36 -33.69 -3.60
C ASN A 27 49.43 -32.47 -3.65
N ALA A 28 49.51 -31.57 -2.67
CA ALA A 28 48.73 -30.34 -2.64
C ALA A 28 49.05 -29.42 -3.84
N ILE A 29 50.34 -29.25 -4.17
CA ILE A 29 50.79 -28.48 -5.34
C ILE A 29 50.29 -29.13 -6.64
N ALA A 30 50.41 -30.45 -6.77
CA ALA A 30 49.95 -31.18 -7.95
C ALA A 30 48.43 -31.05 -8.15
N VAL A 31 47.64 -31.14 -7.07
CA VAL A 31 46.19 -30.92 -7.10
C VAL A 31 45.86 -29.48 -7.49
N ASP A 32 46.58 -28.50 -6.95
CA ASP A 32 46.37 -27.10 -7.30
C ASP A 32 46.67 -26.83 -8.77
N ILE A 33 47.79 -27.33 -9.29
CA ILE A 33 48.14 -27.23 -10.72
C ILE A 33 47.05 -27.88 -11.60
N ARG A 34 46.63 -29.11 -11.26
CA ARG A 34 45.60 -29.84 -12.01
C ARG A 34 44.26 -29.11 -12.02
N THR A 35 43.86 -28.51 -10.90
CA THR A 35 42.56 -27.85 -10.75
C THR A 35 42.58 -26.36 -11.10
N LYS A 36 43.76 -25.76 -11.32
CA LYS A 36 43.95 -24.32 -11.57
C LYS A 36 43.07 -23.78 -12.68
N HIS A 37 43.02 -24.45 -13.83
CA HIS A 37 42.22 -24.00 -14.96
C HIS A 37 40.72 -24.06 -14.64
N ARG A 38 40.24 -25.19 -14.10
CA ARG A 38 38.85 -25.35 -13.66
C ARG A 38 38.45 -24.26 -12.65
N ARG A 39 39.25 -24.02 -11.61
CA ARG A 39 39.02 -22.96 -10.62
C ARG A 39 39.02 -21.54 -11.21
N ARG A 40 39.72 -21.31 -12.34
CA ARG A 40 39.65 -20.02 -13.05
C ARG A 40 38.34 -19.88 -13.82
N VAL A 41 37.90 -20.94 -14.50
CA VAL A 41 36.63 -20.95 -15.23
C VAL A 41 35.46 -20.81 -14.26
N ASP A 42 35.45 -21.56 -13.16
CA ASP A 42 34.40 -21.50 -12.15
C ASP A 42 34.32 -20.07 -11.55
N ARG A 43 35.45 -19.48 -11.15
CA ARG A 43 35.49 -18.09 -10.67
C ARG A 43 35.03 -17.07 -11.70
N ALA A 44 35.40 -17.24 -12.97
CA ALA A 44 34.97 -16.32 -14.03
C ALA A 44 33.45 -16.34 -14.19
N ARG A 45 32.85 -17.55 -14.16
CA ARG A 45 31.40 -17.74 -14.23
C ARG A 45 30.68 -17.22 -12.99
N GLU A 46 31.21 -17.46 -11.80
CA GLU A 46 30.66 -16.91 -10.55
C GLU A 46 30.68 -15.38 -10.57
N LEU A 47 31.79 -14.79 -11.02
CA LEU A 47 31.95 -13.35 -11.11
C LEU A 47 30.97 -12.73 -12.12
N GLU A 48 30.77 -13.38 -13.27
CA GLU A 48 29.75 -12.99 -14.24
C GLU A 48 28.34 -13.08 -13.64
N GLY A 49 28.01 -14.17 -12.94
CA GLY A 49 26.73 -14.34 -12.26
C GLY A 49 26.48 -13.25 -11.22
N VAL A 50 27.46 -12.94 -10.38
CA VAL A 50 27.38 -11.88 -9.37
C VAL A 50 27.16 -10.51 -10.02
N ARG A 51 27.86 -10.21 -11.11
CA ARG A 51 27.69 -8.95 -11.86
C ARG A 51 26.28 -8.84 -12.46
N ALA A 52 25.76 -9.92 -13.03
CA ALA A 52 24.40 -9.95 -13.56
C ALA A 52 23.35 -9.74 -12.47
N THR A 53 23.50 -10.42 -11.31
CA THR A 53 22.61 -10.23 -10.16
C THR A 53 22.68 -8.80 -9.63
N LEU A 54 23.88 -8.20 -9.52
CA LEU A 54 24.04 -6.82 -9.09
C LEU A 54 23.30 -5.85 -10.02
N SER A 55 23.47 -6.01 -11.34
CA SER A 55 22.78 -5.18 -12.33
C SER A 55 21.25 -5.30 -12.25
N GLN A 56 20.72 -6.50 -12.01
CA GLN A 56 19.29 -6.73 -11.82
C GLN A 56 18.77 -6.07 -10.53
N LEU A 57 19.56 -6.13 -9.45
CA LEU A 57 19.21 -5.48 -8.19
C LEU A 57 19.20 -3.95 -8.33
N ASP A 58 20.19 -3.38 -9.01
CA ASP A 58 20.24 -1.93 -9.28
C ASP A 58 19.06 -1.48 -10.13
N ALA A 59 18.70 -2.23 -11.17
CA ALA A 59 17.52 -1.93 -11.99
C ALA A 59 16.22 -2.00 -11.17
N LYS A 60 16.09 -3.00 -10.29
CA LYS A 60 14.93 -3.13 -9.39
C LYS A 60 14.87 -2.01 -8.36
N ALA A 61 16.01 -1.61 -7.80
CA ALA A 61 16.10 -0.48 -6.88
C ALA A 61 15.64 0.83 -7.57
N GLY A 62 16.15 1.10 -8.78
CA GLY A 62 15.71 2.26 -9.56
C GLY A 62 14.23 2.25 -9.91
N TRP A 63 13.67 1.07 -10.24
CA TRP A 63 12.23 0.93 -10.51
C TRP A 63 11.38 1.22 -9.26
N LEU A 64 11.77 0.70 -8.09
CA LEU A 64 11.07 0.96 -6.83
C LEU A 64 11.14 2.44 -6.45
N ASP A 65 12.28 3.10 -6.68
CA ASP A 65 12.44 4.53 -6.42
C ASP A 65 11.53 5.39 -7.32
N GLN A 66 11.44 5.05 -8.61
CA GLN A 66 10.50 5.69 -9.53
C GLN A 66 9.04 5.47 -9.12
N GLN A 67 8.71 4.28 -8.62
CA GLN A 67 7.37 3.96 -8.16
C GLN A 67 7.01 4.76 -6.90
N LEU A 68 7.95 4.89 -5.95
CA LEU A 68 7.81 5.72 -4.76
C LEU A 68 7.64 7.21 -5.13
N LYS A 69 8.46 7.71 -6.05
CA LYS A 69 8.34 9.09 -6.53
C LYS A 69 6.98 9.35 -7.16
N SER A 70 6.55 8.45 -8.04
CA SER A 70 5.24 8.57 -8.72
C SER A 70 4.07 8.56 -7.72
N TYR A 71 4.18 7.76 -6.66
CA TYR A 71 3.21 7.74 -5.56
C TYR A 71 3.16 9.08 -4.82
N ASN A 72 4.32 9.62 -4.45
CA ASN A 72 4.41 10.89 -3.75
C ASN A 72 3.91 12.06 -4.61
N ASP A 73 4.34 12.13 -5.87
CA ASP A 73 3.89 13.16 -6.83
C ASP A 73 2.36 13.13 -6.98
N TYR A 74 1.76 11.94 -7.05
CA TYR A 74 0.31 11.77 -7.13
C TYR A 74 -0.42 12.27 -5.88
N ILE A 75 0.10 11.95 -4.68
CA ILE A 75 -0.45 12.43 -3.41
C ILE A 75 -0.34 13.95 -3.30
N GLU A 76 0.82 14.52 -3.61
CA GLU A 76 1.04 15.96 -3.55
C GLU A 76 0.08 16.72 -4.47
N GLN A 77 -0.11 16.23 -5.70
CA GLN A 77 -1.08 16.79 -6.63
C GLN A 77 -2.50 16.73 -6.07
N ALA A 78 -2.91 15.58 -5.52
CA ALA A 78 -4.23 15.44 -4.90
C ALA A 78 -4.40 16.41 -3.71
N MET A 79 -3.38 16.54 -2.85
CA MET A 79 -3.39 17.45 -1.70
C MET A 79 -3.50 18.92 -2.11
N MET A 80 -2.75 19.34 -3.13
CA MET A 80 -2.82 20.71 -3.67
C MET A 80 -4.21 21.08 -4.19
N THR A 81 -4.88 20.16 -4.90
CA THR A 81 -6.25 20.40 -5.40
C THR A 81 -7.26 20.58 -4.25
N LEU A 82 -7.11 19.84 -3.15
CA LEU A 82 -8.06 19.92 -2.04
C LEU A 82 -7.89 21.21 -1.22
N GLN A 83 -6.66 21.69 -1.02
CA GLN A 83 -6.39 22.94 -0.32
C GLN A 83 -6.98 24.16 -1.06
N ASN A 84 -6.89 24.17 -2.40
CA ASN A 84 -7.39 25.27 -3.22
C ASN A 84 -8.93 25.34 -3.31
N LYS A 85 -9.65 24.28 -2.92
CA LYS A 85 -11.11 24.17 -3.06
C LYS A 85 -11.91 24.69 -1.87
N LYS A 86 -11.26 25.28 -0.85
CA LYS A 86 -11.94 25.90 0.29
C LYS A 86 -12.83 27.07 -0.17
N GLY A 87 -14.11 26.79 -0.46
CA GLY A 87 -15.14 27.84 -0.54
C GLY A 87 -15.96 27.99 -1.83
N LYS A 88 -15.86 27.11 -2.84
CA LYS A 88 -16.75 27.22 -4.01
C LYS A 88 -18.11 26.57 -3.74
N LYS A 89 -19.10 27.38 -3.31
CA LYS A 89 -20.50 26.93 -3.13
C LYS A 89 -21.05 26.43 -4.48
N ARG A 90 -21.24 25.12 -4.61
CA ARG A 90 -21.86 24.53 -5.81
C ARG A 90 -23.36 24.83 -5.78
N PHE A 91 -23.93 25.20 -6.92
CA PHE A 91 -25.38 25.38 -7.04
C PHE A 91 -26.05 24.01 -6.87
N LEU A 92 -26.82 23.85 -5.79
CA LEU A 92 -27.58 22.63 -5.54
C LEU A 92 -29.03 22.84 -5.96
N MET A 93 -29.53 21.92 -6.77
CA MET A 93 -30.94 21.93 -7.16
C MET A 93 -31.82 21.73 -5.91
N PRO A 94 -32.85 22.58 -5.71
CA PRO A 94 -33.76 22.44 -4.60
C PRO A 94 -34.46 21.07 -4.65
N PHE A 95 -34.79 20.53 -3.47
CA PHE A 95 -35.45 19.22 -3.27
C PHE A 95 -34.62 17.97 -3.57
N THR A 96 -33.31 18.11 -3.84
CA THR A 96 -32.43 16.94 -3.89
C THR A 96 -32.05 16.45 -2.48
N LYS A 97 -31.75 15.15 -2.34
CA LYS A 97 -31.27 14.57 -1.06
C LYS A 97 -30.05 15.33 -0.51
N GLN A 98 -29.17 15.76 -1.41
CA GLN A 98 -27.98 16.54 -1.09
C GLN A 98 -28.33 17.95 -0.60
N TYR A 99 -29.29 18.63 -1.23
CA TYR A 99 -29.76 19.95 -0.80
C TYR A 99 -30.33 19.90 0.64
N ASN A 100 -31.15 18.90 0.95
CA ASN A 100 -31.72 18.72 2.29
C ASN A 100 -30.63 18.44 3.33
N HIS A 101 -29.66 17.59 3.00
CA HIS A 101 -28.52 17.27 3.87
C HIS A 101 -27.65 18.49 4.17
N GLU A 102 -27.34 19.31 3.15
CA GLU A 102 -26.53 20.51 3.35
C GLU A 102 -27.26 21.57 4.18
N LYS A 103 -28.59 21.70 4.00
CA LYS A 103 -29.41 22.59 4.82
C LYS A 103 -29.52 22.12 6.28
N GLU A 104 -29.57 20.80 6.50
CA GLU A 104 -29.54 20.19 7.83
C GLU A 104 -28.19 20.37 8.53
N LEU A 105 -27.07 20.20 7.80
CA LEU A 105 -25.72 20.48 8.29
C LEU A 105 -25.53 21.96 8.64
N GLN A 106 -26.06 22.88 7.82
CA GLN A 106 -26.06 24.32 8.11
C GLN A 106 -26.90 24.65 9.34
N ARG A 107 -28.06 24.00 9.52
CA ARG A 107 -28.93 24.19 10.69
C ARG A 107 -28.34 23.64 11.98
N SER A 108 -27.55 22.56 11.89
CA SER A 108 -26.87 21.93 13.02
C SER A 108 -25.47 22.50 13.31
N GLY A 109 -24.97 23.42 12.47
CA GLY A 109 -23.65 24.03 12.61
C GLY A 109 -22.47 23.08 12.32
N ARG A 110 -22.74 21.84 11.88
CA ARG A 110 -21.73 20.81 11.61
C ARG A 110 -21.38 20.74 10.12
N VAL A 111 -21.08 21.88 9.48
CA VAL A 111 -20.74 21.90 8.05
C VAL A 111 -19.28 21.49 7.87
N PRO A 112 -18.98 20.35 7.20
CA PRO A 112 -17.61 19.90 7.03
C PRO A 112 -16.81 20.83 6.12
N LYS A 113 -15.52 21.00 6.39
CA LYS A 113 -14.68 21.98 5.66
C LYS A 113 -14.57 21.70 4.17
N PHE A 114 -14.51 20.43 3.77
CA PHE A 114 -14.38 20.00 2.37
C PHE A 114 -15.66 19.40 1.77
N GLY A 115 -16.77 19.49 2.53
CA GLY A 115 -18.10 19.05 2.11
C GLY A 115 -18.51 17.68 2.64
N SER A 116 -19.79 17.36 2.44
CA SER A 116 -20.41 16.10 2.84
C SER A 116 -21.34 15.63 1.73
N PHE A 117 -21.22 14.39 1.29
CA PHE A 117 -22.05 13.83 0.23
C PHE A 117 -22.84 12.63 0.74
N LYS A 118 -24.17 12.70 0.62
CA LYS A 118 -25.09 11.64 1.06
C LYS A 118 -25.54 10.80 -0.14
N TYR A 119 -25.31 9.49 -0.07
CA TYR A 119 -25.72 8.51 -1.07
C TYR A 119 -26.63 7.45 -0.45
N SER A 120 -27.56 6.90 -1.23
CA SER A 120 -28.28 5.69 -0.79
C SER A 120 -27.38 4.47 -0.99
N ALA A 121 -27.49 3.48 -0.10
CA ALA A 121 -26.76 2.23 -0.22
C ALA A 121 -27.02 1.55 -1.59
N ARG A 122 -28.28 1.58 -2.09
CA ARG A 122 -28.62 1.08 -3.42
C ARG A 122 -27.83 1.78 -4.52
N THR A 123 -27.74 3.10 -4.49
CA THR A 123 -26.99 3.86 -5.51
C THR A 123 -25.48 3.60 -5.49
N LEU A 124 -24.93 3.23 -4.33
CA LEU A 124 -23.52 2.83 -4.24
C LEU A 124 -23.30 1.41 -4.72
N ALA A 125 -24.27 0.51 -4.49
CA ALA A 125 -24.22 -0.85 -4.98
C ALA A 125 -24.38 -0.94 -6.50
N GLU A 126 -25.30 -0.16 -7.09
CA GLU A 126 -25.44 -0.05 -8.56
C GLU A 126 -24.15 0.45 -9.23
N LYS A 127 -23.39 1.29 -8.54
CA LYS A 127 -22.08 1.76 -9.00
C LYS A 127 -20.94 0.76 -8.75
N GLY A 128 -21.22 -0.36 -8.08
CA GLY A 128 -20.23 -1.35 -7.66
C GLY A 128 -19.32 -0.90 -6.51
N VAL A 129 -19.55 0.29 -5.94
CA VAL A 129 -18.75 0.82 -4.83
C VAL A 129 -19.04 0.05 -3.55
N LEU A 130 -20.33 -0.21 -3.28
CA LEU A 130 -20.78 -1.05 -2.17
C LEU A 130 -20.96 -2.48 -2.65
N VAL A 131 -20.32 -3.44 -1.98
CA VAL A 131 -20.42 -4.87 -2.31
C VAL A 131 -21.41 -5.56 -1.38
N SER A 132 -21.25 -5.36 -0.08
CA SER A 132 -22.13 -5.94 0.93
C SER A 132 -22.11 -5.10 2.19
N TRP A 133 -23.23 -5.07 2.90
CA TRP A 133 -23.29 -4.55 4.26
C TRP A 133 -23.87 -5.67 5.11
N ALA A 134 -23.13 -6.14 6.12
CA ALA A 134 -23.65 -7.15 7.03
C ALA A 134 -24.96 -6.64 7.69
N GLY A 135 -25.85 -7.56 8.06
CA GLY A 135 -27.13 -7.28 8.74
C GLY A 135 -28.19 -6.49 7.97
N TYR A 136 -27.87 -5.91 6.81
CA TYR A 136 -28.85 -5.28 5.92
C TYR A 136 -29.00 -6.05 4.61
N THR A 137 -30.23 -6.46 4.33
CA THR A 137 -30.60 -7.08 3.05
C THR A 137 -30.68 -6.03 1.93
N GLU A 138 -30.51 -6.45 0.68
CA GLU A 138 -30.58 -5.55 -0.49
C GLU A 138 -31.90 -4.78 -0.61
N ARG A 139 -32.99 -5.32 -0.05
CA ARG A 139 -34.30 -4.65 0.01
C ARG A 139 -34.30 -3.46 0.98
N GLN A 140 -33.45 -3.49 2.00
CA GLN A 140 -33.34 -2.43 2.99
C GLN A 140 -32.39 -1.30 2.55
N TRP A 141 -31.59 -1.50 1.49
CA TRP A 141 -30.65 -0.52 0.96
C TRP A 141 -31.29 0.77 0.43
N ASP A 142 -32.60 0.77 0.19
CA ASP A 142 -33.37 1.98 -0.16
C ASP A 142 -33.53 2.94 1.01
N LYS A 143 -33.61 2.41 2.24
CA LYS A 143 -33.87 3.17 3.46
C LYS A 143 -32.57 3.63 4.14
N ILE A 144 -31.46 3.02 3.77
CA ILE A 144 -30.14 3.26 4.34
C ILE A 144 -29.35 4.19 3.42
N ASN A 145 -28.71 5.17 4.03
CA ASN A 145 -27.84 6.12 3.36
C ASN A 145 -26.44 6.07 3.96
N LEU A 146 -25.44 6.18 3.10
CA LEU A 146 -24.05 6.37 3.46
C LEU A 146 -23.67 7.82 3.18
N THR A 147 -23.13 8.49 4.19
CA THR A 147 -22.62 9.84 4.10
C THR A 147 -21.09 9.78 4.07
N VAL A 148 -20.48 10.44 3.09
CA VAL A 148 -19.02 10.61 3.02
C VAL A 148 -18.72 12.09 3.22
N SER A 149 -18.05 12.43 4.32
CA SER A 149 -17.62 13.79 4.66
C SER A 149 -16.10 13.86 4.74
N SER A 150 -15.56 15.07 4.65
CA SER A 150 -14.13 15.32 4.85
C SER A 150 -13.95 16.67 5.56
N ASP A 151 -13.30 16.62 6.73
CA ASP A 151 -12.98 17.80 7.54
C ASP A 151 -11.51 18.20 7.42
N GLU A 152 -10.64 17.23 7.13
CA GLU A 152 -9.20 17.37 6.98
C GLU A 152 -8.75 16.88 5.62
N VAL A 153 -7.66 17.45 5.12
CA VAL A 153 -7.14 17.12 3.80
C VAL A 153 -6.68 15.66 3.78
N GLY A 154 -7.30 14.85 2.92
CA GLY A 154 -6.94 13.44 2.78
C GLY A 154 -7.51 12.52 3.85
N ILE A 155 -8.45 12.96 4.69
CA ILE A 155 -9.20 12.08 5.60
C ILE A 155 -10.69 12.12 5.24
N PHE A 156 -11.27 10.93 5.03
CA PHE A 156 -12.68 10.75 4.71
C PHE A 156 -13.40 10.08 5.87
N HIS A 157 -14.42 10.74 6.39
CA HIS A 157 -15.34 10.18 7.37
C HIS A 157 -16.53 9.56 6.63
N ILE A 158 -16.78 8.29 6.92
CA ILE A 158 -17.85 7.51 6.32
C ILE A 158 -18.83 7.15 7.43
N GLU A 159 -20.07 7.59 7.26
CA GLU A 159 -21.12 7.42 8.26
C GLU A 159 -22.37 6.75 7.65
N GLY A 160 -22.90 5.74 8.33
CA GLY A 160 -24.15 5.09 8.00
C GLY A 160 -25.33 5.76 8.71
N SER A 161 -26.41 6.00 7.96
CA SER A 161 -27.67 6.53 8.48
C SER A 161 -28.85 5.73 7.94
N SER A 162 -29.85 5.48 8.76
CA SER A 162 -31.13 4.88 8.35
C SER A 162 -32.21 5.96 8.49
N GLY A 163 -32.71 6.46 7.37
CA GLY A 163 -33.60 7.63 7.36
C GLY A 163 -32.97 8.88 7.98
N SER A 164 -33.50 9.31 9.13
CA SER A 164 -33.06 10.48 9.90
C SER A 164 -32.15 10.12 11.09
N LEU A 165 -31.99 8.82 11.39
CA LEU A 165 -31.20 8.36 12.54
C LEU A 165 -29.84 7.86 12.06
N MET A 166 -28.76 8.26 12.74
CA MET A 166 -27.43 7.70 12.52
C MET A 166 -27.37 6.29 13.09
N ILE A 167 -26.77 5.35 12.36
CA ILE A 167 -26.62 3.96 12.82
C ILE A 167 -25.43 3.93 13.80
N PRO A 168 -25.63 3.56 15.07
CA PRO A 168 -24.54 3.45 16.04
C PRO A 168 -23.50 2.44 15.57
N GLY A 169 -22.22 2.82 15.58
CA GLY A 169 -21.12 1.96 15.12
C GLY A 169 -20.88 1.92 13.61
N ALA A 170 -21.73 2.57 12.81
CA ALA A 170 -21.50 2.74 11.37
C ALA A 170 -20.73 4.03 11.06
N SER A 171 -19.63 4.29 11.78
CA SER A 171 -18.77 5.45 11.53
C SER A 171 -17.32 4.99 11.42
N ALA A 172 -16.62 5.42 10.37
CA ALA A 172 -15.23 5.05 10.10
C ALA A 172 -14.52 6.23 9.47
N SER A 173 -13.26 6.43 9.87
CA SER A 173 -12.37 7.41 9.25
C SER A 173 -11.37 6.66 8.40
N VAL A 174 -11.24 7.05 7.14
CA VAL A 174 -10.37 6.42 6.16
C VAL A 174 -9.44 7.47 5.60
N PRO A 175 -8.13 7.39 5.91
CA PRO A 175 -7.10 8.17 5.23
C PRO A 175 -7.05 7.83 3.73
N LEU A 176 -6.75 8.83 2.90
CA LEU A 176 -6.49 8.63 1.47
C LEU A 176 -5.27 7.72 1.25
N ASP A 177 -4.26 7.86 2.12
CA ASP A 177 -3.03 7.06 2.10
C ASP A 177 -3.35 5.56 2.19
N ASP A 178 -4.20 5.17 3.14
CA ASP A 178 -4.67 3.78 3.29
C ASP A 178 -5.39 3.26 2.03
N LEU A 179 -6.19 4.10 1.36
CA LEU A 179 -6.88 3.71 0.13
C LEU A 179 -5.91 3.51 -1.04
N LEU A 180 -4.91 4.39 -1.17
CA LEU A 180 -3.88 4.29 -2.21
C LEU A 180 -2.95 3.10 -1.94
N GLN A 181 -2.59 2.87 -0.69
CA GLN A 181 -1.83 1.69 -0.28
C GLN A 181 -2.60 0.40 -0.54
N ALA A 182 -3.91 0.37 -0.25
CA ALA A 182 -4.76 -0.77 -0.56
C ALA A 182 -4.83 -1.02 -2.08
N GLN A 183 -4.94 0.03 -2.89
CA GLN A 183 -4.88 -0.06 -4.35
C GLN A 183 -3.53 -0.61 -4.83
N PHE A 184 -2.42 -0.10 -4.29
CA PHE A 184 -1.06 -0.54 -4.62
C PHE A 184 -0.85 -2.03 -4.33
N ASN A 185 -1.32 -2.48 -3.17
CA ASN A 185 -1.28 -3.89 -2.76
C ASN A 185 -2.29 -4.77 -3.51
N ASN A 186 -3.01 -4.24 -4.50
CA ASN A 186 -4.07 -4.91 -5.26
C ASN A 186 -5.21 -5.47 -4.37
N HIS A 187 -5.45 -4.86 -3.21
CA HIS A 187 -6.62 -5.17 -2.40
C HIS A 187 -7.87 -4.60 -3.06
N GLN A 188 -8.65 -5.47 -3.70
CA GLN A 188 -9.87 -5.06 -4.41
C GLN A 188 -10.97 -4.57 -3.47
N PHE A 189 -11.00 -5.07 -2.23
CA PHE A 189 -12.05 -4.82 -1.27
C PHE A 189 -11.48 -4.32 0.05
N MET A 190 -12.20 -3.39 0.67
CA MET A 190 -11.95 -2.95 2.03
C MET A 190 -13.18 -3.22 2.89
N ASN A 191 -12.94 -3.65 4.13
CA ASN A 191 -14.00 -3.84 5.11
C ASN A 191 -13.94 -2.69 6.12
N LEU A 192 -15.03 -1.94 6.22
CA LEU A 192 -15.24 -0.86 7.17
C LEU A 192 -16.22 -1.33 8.25
N PHE A 193 -16.16 -0.69 9.41
CA PHE A 193 -17.00 -1.02 10.57
C PHE A 193 -16.77 -2.41 11.18
N ALA A 194 -15.58 -3.00 10.98
CA ALA A 194 -15.25 -4.30 11.58
C ALA A 194 -15.01 -4.19 13.10
N SER A 195 -15.71 -5.03 13.86
CA SER A 195 -15.72 -5.22 15.31
C SER A 195 -14.42 -4.86 16.04
N GLY A 196 -14.43 -3.73 16.76
CA GLY A 196 -13.37 -3.30 17.68
C GLY A 196 -13.82 -2.59 18.97
N SER A 197 -15.10 -2.23 19.12
CA SER A 197 -15.60 -1.63 20.37
C SER A 197 -17.09 -1.86 20.60
N GLY A 198 -17.44 -3.01 21.20
CA GLY A 198 -18.62 -3.16 22.08
C GLY A 198 -20.03 -2.89 21.53
N GLY A 199 -20.21 -2.72 20.23
CA GLY A 199 -21.52 -2.54 19.59
C GLY A 199 -21.59 -3.33 18.29
N ALA A 200 -22.78 -3.79 17.94
CA ALA A 200 -23.08 -4.60 16.75
C ALA A 200 -22.83 -3.82 15.43
N GLY A 201 -21.56 -3.52 15.15
CA GLY A 201 -21.08 -2.90 13.93
C GLY A 201 -21.00 -3.96 12.84
N GLU A 202 -22.02 -3.98 12.01
CA GLU A 202 -22.14 -4.83 10.84
C GLU A 202 -21.14 -4.38 9.76
N GLY A 203 -20.17 -5.24 9.42
CA GLY A 203 -19.11 -4.94 8.46
C GLY A 203 -19.61 -4.51 7.08
N LEU A 204 -19.16 -3.34 6.62
CA LEU A 204 -19.41 -2.78 5.30
C LEU A 204 -18.25 -3.13 4.37
N ARG A 205 -18.52 -3.81 3.26
CA ARG A 205 -17.53 -4.15 2.25
C ARG A 205 -17.64 -3.22 1.05
N LEU A 206 -16.59 -2.43 0.82
CA LEU A 206 -16.49 -1.52 -0.32
C LEU A 206 -15.42 -1.98 -1.31
N ASN A 207 -15.59 -1.64 -2.58
CA ASN A 207 -14.56 -1.79 -3.59
C ASN A 207 -13.61 -0.59 -3.54
N VAL A 208 -12.31 -0.83 -3.34
CA VAL A 208 -11.30 0.22 -3.13
C VAL A 208 -11.18 1.12 -4.36
N ASN A 209 -11.03 0.53 -5.55
CA ASN A 209 -10.82 1.29 -6.79
C ASN A 209 -12.02 2.17 -7.15
N LEU A 210 -13.22 1.63 -7.02
CA LEU A 210 -14.45 2.37 -7.35
C LEU A 210 -14.76 3.43 -6.28
N PHE A 211 -14.45 3.16 -5.01
CA PHE A 211 -14.59 4.13 -3.94
C PHE A 211 -13.61 5.30 -4.12
N LEU A 212 -12.34 4.99 -4.40
CA LEU A 212 -11.30 5.98 -4.69
C LEU A 212 -11.68 6.84 -5.90
N HIS A 213 -12.22 6.24 -6.97
CA HIS A 213 -12.75 6.99 -8.11
C HIS A 213 -13.95 7.89 -7.73
N LEU A 214 -14.87 7.42 -6.87
CA LEU A 214 -15.98 8.23 -6.37
C LEU A 214 -15.48 9.44 -5.57
N VAL A 215 -14.50 9.22 -4.69
CA VAL A 215 -13.86 10.26 -3.88
C VAL A 215 -13.17 11.29 -4.78
N PHE A 216 -12.35 10.85 -5.74
CA PHE A 216 -11.69 11.76 -6.69
C PHE A 216 -12.69 12.57 -7.50
N LYS A 217 -13.75 11.95 -8.02
CA LYS A 217 -14.79 12.66 -8.77
C LYS A 217 -15.51 13.73 -7.95
N LYS A 218 -15.69 13.52 -6.65
CA LYS A 218 -16.52 14.39 -5.79
C LYS A 218 -15.71 15.45 -5.07
N PHE A 219 -14.61 15.05 -4.45
CA PHE A 219 -13.77 15.93 -3.66
C PHE A 219 -12.69 16.61 -4.50
N TYR A 220 -12.09 15.93 -5.48
CA TYR A 220 -10.89 16.42 -6.18
C TYR A 220 -11.13 16.96 -7.60
N ARG A 221 -12.15 16.52 -8.35
CA ARG A 221 -12.36 17.03 -9.71
C ARG A 221 -12.96 18.43 -9.70
N ASP A 222 -12.35 19.34 -10.47
CA ASP A 222 -12.75 20.75 -10.64
C ASP A 222 -13.76 20.99 -11.78
N GLU A 223 -14.18 19.93 -12.46
CA GLU A 223 -15.19 19.98 -13.53
C GLU A 223 -16.17 18.80 -13.43
#